data_AF-A0A7C7E677-F1
#
_entry.id   AF-A0A7C7E677-F1
#
_cell.length_a   1.000
_cell.length_b   1.000
_cell.length_c   1.000
_cell.angle_alpha   90.00
_cell.angle_beta   90.00
_cell.angle_gamma   90.00
#
_symmetry.space_group_name_H-M   'P 1'
#
loop_
_entity.id
_entity.type
_entity.pdbx_description
1 polymer ?
#
loop_
_entity_poly.entity_id
_entity_poly.type
_entity_poly.pdbx_seq_one_letter_code
_entity_poly.pdbx_strand_id
1 'polypeptide(L)'
;RKFRALTKDKGIMIFQAHPFRSGMVLAPPELLDGIEVYNGNPRHDSRNDMAYGYAQKNGLLMSSGSDFHHTVDLARGGIITSERINDSRDLVDVIRNDKIIRLIREI
;
A
#
# COMPACT_ATOMS: atom_id res chain seq x y z
N ARG A 1 -0.72 -1.93 18.52
CA ARG A 1 -1.63 -2.83 19.27
C ARG A 1 -3.03 -2.22 19.49
N LYS A 2 -3.18 -1.08 20.20
CA LYS A 2 -4.51 -0.46 20.45
C LYS A 2 -5.28 -0.12 19.17
N PHE A 3 -4.62 0.49 18.17
CA PHE A 3 -5.27 0.83 16.89
C PHE A 3 -5.76 -0.41 16.12
N ARG A 4 -4.94 -1.46 15.98
CA ARG A 4 -5.36 -2.75 15.37
C ARG A 4 -6.58 -3.36 16.04
N ALA A 5 -6.71 -3.22 17.36
CA ALA A 5 -7.90 -3.67 18.09
C ALA A 5 -9.14 -2.83 17.75
N LEU A 6 -8.97 -1.52 17.56
CA LEU A 6 -10.05 -0.61 17.18
C LEU A 6 -10.56 -0.80 15.75
N THR A 7 -9.75 -1.37 14.85
CA THR A 7 -10.12 -1.63 13.44
C THR A 7 -10.72 -3.01 13.21
N LYS A 8 -10.65 -3.89 14.21
CA LYS A 8 -11.17 -5.25 14.11
C LYS A 8 -12.67 -5.24 13.75
N ASP A 9 -13.03 -6.03 12.75
CA ASP A 9 -14.41 -6.22 12.27
C ASP A 9 -15.09 -4.95 11.70
N LYS A 10 -14.33 -3.89 11.40
CA LYS A 10 -14.86 -2.62 10.85
C LYS A 10 -14.63 -2.42 9.35
N GLY A 11 -14.13 -3.44 8.65
CA GLY A 11 -13.76 -3.30 7.24
C GLY A 11 -12.60 -2.32 7.01
N ILE A 12 -11.78 -2.04 8.02
CA ILE A 12 -10.61 -1.17 7.91
C ILE A 12 -9.36 -2.03 7.69
N MET A 13 -8.57 -1.70 6.67
CA MET A 13 -7.26 -2.29 6.41
C MET A 13 -6.15 -1.31 6.78
N ILE A 14 -5.07 -1.81 7.36
CA ILE A 14 -3.92 -1.03 7.80
C ILE A 14 -2.73 -1.33 6.90
N PHE A 15 -2.34 -0.33 6.12
CA PHE A 15 -1.15 -0.37 5.29
C PHE A 15 -0.11 0.60 5.84
N GLN A 16 1.15 0.17 5.92
CA GLN A 16 2.25 1.09 6.17
C GLN A 16 2.69 1.74 4.85
N ALA A 17 2.55 3.06 4.76
CA ALA A 17 3.03 3.86 3.63
C ALA A 17 4.56 3.95 3.61
N HIS A 18 5.14 3.92 2.40
CA HIS A 18 6.55 4.08 2.06
C HIS A 18 7.51 3.59 3.18
N PRO A 19 7.46 2.29 3.56
CA PRO A 19 8.02 1.78 4.81
C PRO A 19 9.55 1.91 4.91
N PHE A 20 10.25 2.00 3.78
CA PHE A 20 11.71 2.10 3.70
C PHE A 20 12.20 3.49 3.24
N ARG A 21 11.31 4.49 3.16
CA ARG A 21 11.72 5.89 3.01
C ARG A 21 12.59 6.31 4.20
N SER A 22 13.60 7.14 3.94
CA SER A 22 14.49 7.64 5.00
C SER A 22 13.71 8.24 6.17
N GLY A 23 14.06 7.84 7.40
CA GLY A 23 13.40 8.30 8.62
C GLY A 23 12.16 7.50 9.04
N MET A 24 11.71 6.52 8.26
CA MET A 24 10.60 5.64 8.64
C MET A 24 11.04 4.50 9.56
N VAL A 25 10.14 4.11 10.47
CA VAL A 25 10.29 2.93 11.33
C VAL A 25 9.25 1.90 10.92
N LEU A 26 9.69 0.68 10.63
CA LEU A 26 8.78 -0.43 10.32
C LEU A 26 7.87 -0.71 11.52
N ALA A 27 6.57 -0.74 11.26
CA ALA A 27 5.63 -1.26 12.24
C ALA A 27 5.81 -2.78 12.36
N PRO A 28 5.49 -3.37 13.53
CA PRO A 28 5.45 -4.83 13.67
C PRO A 28 4.48 -5.42 12.61
N PRO A 29 4.93 -6.39 11.80
CA PRO A 29 4.17 -6.89 10.65
C PRO A 29 2.82 -7.50 11.06
N GLU A 30 2.73 -8.09 12.26
CA GLU A 30 1.49 -8.66 12.80
C GLU A 30 0.39 -7.62 13.09
N LEU A 31 0.71 -6.32 12.99
CA LEU A 31 -0.25 -5.23 13.15
C LEU A 31 -0.74 -4.67 11.81
N LEU A 32 -0.17 -5.12 10.69
CA LEU A 32 -0.44 -4.62 9.35
C LEU A 32 -1.23 -5.66 8.54
N ASP A 33 -2.14 -5.19 7.70
CA ASP A 33 -2.75 -6.02 6.65
C ASP A 33 -1.87 -6.02 5.38
N GLY A 34 -1.14 -4.91 5.16
CA GLY A 34 -0.26 -4.77 4.01
C GLY A 34 0.76 -3.64 4.15
N ILE A 35 1.53 -3.42 3.08
CA ILE A 35 2.44 -2.28 2.95
C ILE A 35 2.40 -1.68 1.55
N GLU A 36 2.82 -0.43 1.43
CA GLU A 36 3.11 0.20 0.15
C GLU A 36 4.45 -0.33 -0.38
N VAL A 37 4.39 -1.15 -1.43
CA VAL A 37 5.58 -1.72 -2.08
C VAL A 37 6.12 -0.84 -3.19
N TYR A 38 5.33 0.14 -3.61
CA TYR A 38 5.78 1.15 -4.55
C TYR A 38 5.18 2.51 -4.19
N ASN A 39 6.07 3.43 -3.85
CA ASN A 39 5.76 4.83 -3.72
C ASN A 39 6.52 5.59 -4.81
N GLY A 40 5.81 6.22 -5.73
CA GLY A 40 6.42 6.91 -6.87
C GLY A 40 6.60 8.41 -6.69
N ASN A 41 6.62 8.92 -5.45
CA ASN A 41 6.95 10.31 -5.19
C ASN A 41 8.40 10.61 -5.65
N PRO A 42 8.60 11.47 -6.67
CA PRO A 42 9.92 11.69 -7.27
C PRO A 42 10.90 12.46 -6.38
N ARG A 43 10.47 12.99 -5.22
CA ARG A 43 11.33 13.70 -4.26
C ARG A 43 11.92 12.78 -3.20
N HIS A 44 11.57 11.50 -3.20
CA HIS A 44 12.02 10.54 -2.19
C HIS A 44 12.53 9.25 -2.81
N ASP A 45 13.65 8.75 -2.28
CA ASP A 45 14.01 7.35 -2.42
C ASP A 45 13.20 6.53 -1.40
N SER A 46 12.16 5.85 -1.89
CA SER A 46 11.29 5.01 -1.08
C SER A 46 11.79 3.56 -0.96
N ARG A 47 12.89 3.20 -1.64
CA ARG A 47 13.50 1.86 -1.62
C ARG A 47 12.48 0.75 -1.90
N ASN A 48 11.73 0.92 -2.98
CA ASN A 48 10.57 0.09 -3.33
C ASN A 48 10.91 -1.42 -3.43
N ASP A 49 12.12 -1.79 -3.84
CA ASP A 49 12.53 -3.20 -3.89
C ASP A 49 12.66 -3.84 -2.50
N MET A 50 13.11 -3.07 -1.50
CA MET A 50 13.14 -3.52 -0.11
C MET A 50 11.72 -3.71 0.43
N ALA A 51 10.82 -2.78 0.08
CA ALA A 51 9.40 -2.87 0.46
C ALA A 51 8.75 -4.12 -0.15
N TYR A 52 8.97 -4.38 -1.44
CA TYR A 52 8.47 -5.57 -2.12
C TYR A 52 8.98 -6.87 -1.48
N GLY A 53 10.29 -6.99 -1.25
CA GLY A 53 10.88 -8.16 -0.59
C GLY A 53 10.38 -8.36 0.84
N TYR A 54 10.17 -7.27 1.59
CA TYR A 54 9.59 -7.33 2.93
C TYR A 54 8.14 -7.82 2.92
N ALA A 55 7.32 -7.37 1.97
CA ALA A 55 5.95 -7.83 1.83
C ALA A 55 5.90 -9.34 1.54
N GLN A 56 6.71 -9.81 0.59
CA GLN A 56 6.81 -11.25 0.27
C GLN A 56 7.24 -12.08 1.49
N LYS A 57 8.27 -11.63 2.22
CA LYS A 57 8.80 -12.33 3.39
C LYS A 57 7.77 -12.51 4.51
N ASN A 58 6.88 -11.53 4.68
CA ASN A 58 5.92 -11.50 5.80
C ASN A 58 4.48 -11.87 5.38
N GLY A 59 4.24 -12.22 4.11
CA GLY A 59 2.90 -12.52 3.60
C GLY A 59 1.94 -11.32 3.67
N LEU A 60 2.47 -10.10 3.52
CA LEU A 60 1.69 -8.86 3.59
C LEU A 60 1.11 -8.50 2.23
N LEU A 61 -0.10 -7.95 2.23
CA LEU A 61 -0.70 -7.40 1.02
C LEU A 61 0.11 -6.22 0.49
N MET A 62 0.05 -6.03 -0.83
CA MET A 62 0.88 -5.04 -1.51
C MET A 62 0.03 -3.93 -2.12
N SER A 63 0.48 -2.69 -1.95
CA SER A 63 -0.14 -1.51 -2.57
C SER A 63 0.89 -0.67 -3.31
N SER A 64 0.41 0.15 -4.25
CA SER A 64 1.22 1.12 -4.98
C SER A 64 0.49 2.47 -5.02
N GLY A 65 1.22 3.56 -4.83
CA GLY A 65 0.69 4.92 -4.78
C GLY A 65 1.71 5.97 -5.23
N SER A 66 1.21 7.15 -5.60
CA SER A 66 2.05 8.28 -6.02
C SER A 66 2.46 9.20 -4.88
N ASP A 67 1.73 9.17 -3.75
CA ASP A 67 1.91 10.12 -2.64
C ASP A 67 1.81 11.59 -3.14
N PHE A 68 0.69 11.87 -3.81
CA PHE A 68 0.44 13.10 -4.56
C PHE A 68 0.37 14.35 -3.68
N HIS A 69 1.27 15.30 -3.92
CA HIS A 69 1.28 16.63 -3.31
C HIS A 69 1.44 17.76 -4.36
N HIS A 70 2.01 17.45 -5.53
CA HIS A 70 2.26 18.37 -6.62
C HIS A 70 1.85 17.73 -7.96
N THR A 71 1.63 18.55 -8.99
CA THR A 71 1.26 18.09 -10.35
C THR A 71 2.25 17.09 -10.94
N VAL A 72 3.54 17.21 -10.60
CA VAL A 72 4.58 16.26 -11.03
C VAL A 72 4.42 14.87 -10.43
N ASP A 73 3.62 14.69 -9.38
CA ASP A 73 3.33 13.38 -8.77
C ASP A 73 2.18 12.65 -9.48
N LEU A 74 1.51 13.31 -10.43
CA LEU A 74 0.33 12.78 -11.08
C LEU A 74 0.62 11.42 -11.70
N ALA A 75 -0.30 10.50 -11.40
CA ALA A 75 -0.33 9.13 -11.91
C ALA A 75 0.88 8.26 -11.54
N ARG A 76 1.91 8.70 -10.79
CA ARG A 76 3.14 7.93 -10.49
C ARG A 76 2.98 6.74 -9.52
N GLY A 77 1.98 5.91 -9.71
CA GLY A 77 1.66 4.78 -8.86
C GLY A 77 0.16 4.50 -8.89
N GLY A 78 -0.24 3.36 -8.34
CA GLY A 78 -1.63 2.94 -8.32
C GLY A 78 -1.81 1.45 -8.57
N ILE A 79 -3.06 1.03 -8.64
CA ILE A 79 -3.48 -0.36 -8.83
C ILE A 79 -4.40 -0.47 -10.04
N ILE A 80 -4.29 -1.58 -10.75
CA ILE A 80 -5.22 -1.98 -11.82
C ILE A 80 -6.03 -3.14 -11.25
N THR A 81 -7.35 -3.05 -11.34
CA THR A 81 -8.29 -3.98 -10.70
C THR A 81 -9.18 -4.64 -11.74
N SER A 82 -9.60 -5.87 -11.49
CA SER A 82 -10.54 -6.59 -12.37
C SER A 82 -11.97 -6.08 -12.27
N GLU A 83 -12.27 -5.35 -11.20
CA GLU A 83 -13.59 -4.79 -10.91
C GLU A 83 -13.50 -3.28 -10.73
N ARG A 84 -14.60 -2.59 -11.03
CA ARG A 84 -14.75 -1.16 -10.77
C ARG A 84 -14.88 -0.91 -9.27
N ILE A 85 -14.12 0.06 -8.76
CA ILE A 85 -14.23 0.56 -7.39
C ILE A 85 -15.11 1.82 -7.42
N ASN A 86 -16.25 1.79 -6.73
CA ASN A 86 -17.17 2.93 -6.63
C ASN A 86 -17.07 3.62 -5.27
N ASP A 87 -16.80 2.85 -4.21
CA ASP A 87 -16.63 3.37 -2.86
C ASP A 87 -15.47 2.69 -2.12
N SER A 88 -15.27 3.06 -0.86
CA SER A 88 -14.19 2.51 -0.03
C SER A 88 -14.38 1.03 0.33
N ARG A 89 -15.61 0.52 0.35
CA ARG A 89 -15.89 -0.89 0.65
C ARG A 89 -15.47 -1.75 -0.53
N ASP A 90 -15.79 -1.31 -1.75
CA ASP A 90 -15.32 -1.96 -2.98
C ASP A 90 -13.80 -2.06 -3.00
N LEU A 91 -13.09 -1.00 -2.61
CA LEU A 91 -11.61 -1.01 -2.53
C LEU A 91 -11.11 -2.06 -1.54
N VAL A 92 -11.70 -2.12 -0.34
CA VAL A 92 -11.33 -3.13 0.68
C VAL A 92 -11.56 -4.54 0.16
N ASP A 93 -12.69 -4.78 -0.50
CA ASP A 93 -13.04 -6.09 -1.05
C ASP A 93 -12.13 -6.49 -2.22
N VAL A 94 -11.79 -5.54 -3.09
CA VAL A 94 -10.83 -5.78 -4.19
C VAL A 94 -9.47 -6.17 -3.67
N ILE A 95 -8.96 -5.46 -2.66
CA ILE A 95 -7.65 -5.76 -2.06
C ILE A 95 -7.68 -7.10 -1.31
N ARG A 96 -8.71 -7.34 -0.48
CA ARG A 96 -8.80 -8.53 0.37
C ARG A 96 -8.98 -9.82 -0.43
N ASN A 97 -9.69 -9.77 -1.55
CA ASN A 97 -10.01 -10.93 -2.36
C ASN A 97 -9.10 -11.08 -3.59
N ASP A 98 -7.91 -10.48 -3.56
CA ASP A 98 -6.88 -10.62 -4.59
C ASP A 98 -7.37 -10.26 -6.01
N LYS A 99 -8.15 -9.17 -6.11
CA LYS A 99 -8.71 -8.67 -7.38
C LYS A 99 -7.87 -7.56 -8.02
N ILE A 100 -6.64 -7.36 -7.51
CA ILE A 100 -5.64 -6.48 -8.12
C ILE A 100 -4.93 -7.28 -9.22
N ILE A 101 -5.11 -6.86 -10.47
CA ILE A 101 -4.44 -7.47 -11.63
C ILE A 101 -2.97 -7.04 -11.69
N ARG A 102 -2.69 -5.77 -11.37
CA ARG A 102 -1.35 -5.21 -11.50
C ARG A 102 -1.13 -4.03 -10.57
N LEU A 103 0.06 -3.95 -9.98
CA LEU A 103 0.59 -2.75 -9.35
C LEU A 103 1.31 -1.91 -10.41
N ILE A 104 0.99 -0.62 -10.49
CA ILE A 104 1.72 0.33 -11.34
C ILE A 104 3.02 0.68 -10.62
N ARG A 105 4.17 0.36 -11.19
CA ARG A 105 5.50 0.53 -10.56
C ARG A 105 6.50 1.31 -11.40
N GLU A 106 6.10 1.74 -12.59
CA GLU A 106 6.96 2.45 -13.54
C GLU A 106 6.08 3.36 -14.39
N ILE A 107 6.47 4.63 -14.54
CA ILE A 107 5.91 5.62 -15.48
C ILE A 107 7.04 6.44 -16.07
#